data_AF-A0A920INU2-F1
#
_entry.id   AF-A0A920INU2-F1
#
_cell.length_a   1.000
_cell.length_b   1.000
_cell.length_c   1.000
_cell.angle_alpha   90.00
_cell.angle_beta   90.00
_cell.angle_gamma   90.00
#
_symmetry.space_group_name_H-M   'P 1'
#
loop_
_entity.id
_entity.type
_entity.pdbx_description
1 polymer ?
#
loop_
_entity_poly.entity_id
_entity_poly.type
_entity_poly.pdbx_seq_one_letter_code
_entity_poly.pdbx_strand_id
1 'polypeptide(L)'
;MSDKQYLSANQLLVDSFRLAERVFSDGFKPTIIIAIWRGGVPIGIAVQEFLAYCGIDTDHIAIRTSSYGAGIDQRLSGIRVHGLNY
;
A
#
# COMPACT_ATOMS: atom_id res chain seq x y z
N MET A 1 21.74 10.29 -19.48
CA MET A 1 20.28 10.09 -19.34
C MET A 1 20.09 9.06 -18.24
N SER A 2 19.11 9.23 -17.35
CA SER A 2 18.78 8.19 -16.38
C SER A 2 17.95 7.11 -17.09
N ASP A 3 18.36 5.85 -16.97
CA ASP A 3 17.58 4.73 -17.49
C ASP A 3 16.27 4.62 -16.72
N LYS A 4 15.15 4.75 -17.44
CA LYS A 4 13.82 4.63 -16.84
C LYS A 4 13.50 3.15 -16.66
N GLN A 5 13.30 2.74 -15.41
CA GLN A 5 12.86 1.40 -15.07
C GLN A 5 11.33 1.32 -15.15
N TYR A 6 10.83 0.39 -15.95
CA TYR A 6 9.41 0.07 -16.04
C TYR A 6 9.13 -1.26 -15.34
N LEU A 7 8.01 -1.33 -14.62
CA LEU A 7 7.53 -2.56 -13.99
C LEU A 7 6.42 -3.16 -14.84
N SER A 8 6.50 -4.46 -15.10
CA SER A 8 5.36 -5.20 -15.66
C SER A 8 4.32 -5.45 -14.56
N ALA A 9 3.07 -5.69 -14.95
CA ALA A 9 2.02 -6.04 -14.01
C ALA A 9 2.38 -7.30 -13.18
N ASN A 10 2.97 -8.30 -13.82
CA ASN A 10 3.41 -9.52 -13.14
C ASN A 10 4.55 -9.25 -12.14
N GLN A 11 5.51 -8.39 -12.51
CA GLN A 11 6.59 -8.02 -11.60
C GLN A 11 6.03 -7.34 -10.34
N LEU A 12 5.11 -6.39 -10.52
CA LEU A 12 4.46 -5.70 -9.39
C LEU A 12 3.72 -6.68 -8.46
N LEU A 13 2.98 -7.63 -9.03
CA LEU A 13 2.24 -8.64 -8.26
C LEU A 13 3.19 -9.56 -7.48
N VAL A 14 4.20 -10.11 -8.14
CA VAL A 14 5.19 -11.00 -7.50
C VAL A 14 5.94 -10.27 -6.39
N ASP A 15 6.35 -9.02 -6.61
CA ASP A 15 7.03 -8.23 -5.57
C ASP A 15 6.11 -7.91 -4.38
N SER A 16 4.81 -7.76 -4.62
CA SER A 16 3.82 -7.57 -3.55
C SER A 16 3.70 -8.83 -2.68
N PHE A 17 3.70 -10.02 -3.28
CA PHE A 17 3.72 -11.28 -2.52
C PHE A 17 5.03 -11.49 -1.77
N ARG A 18 6.18 -11.10 -2.35
CA ARG A 18 7.48 -11.13 -1.65
C ARG A 18 7.48 -10.20 -0.44
N LEU A 19 6.83 -9.04 -0.52
CA LEU A 19 6.65 -8.17 0.64
C LEU A 19 5.82 -8.88 1.72
N ALA A 20 4.72 -9.53 1.35
CA ALA A 20 3.86 -10.28 2.27
C ALA A 20 4.61 -11.43 2.96
N GLU A 21 5.40 -12.19 2.19
CA GLU A 21 6.24 -13.27 2.72
C GLU A 21 7.25 -12.76 3.75
N ARG A 22 7.87 -11.59 3.50
CA ARG A 22 8.78 -10.97 4.46
C ARG A 22 8.08 -10.58 5.75
N VAL A 23 6.89 -10.00 5.66
CA VAL A 23 6.06 -9.67 6.83
C VAL A 23 5.71 -10.92 7.61
N PHE A 24 5.26 -11.98 6.93
CA PHE A 24 4.92 -13.26 7.55
C PHE A 24 6.13 -13.92 8.23
N SER A 25 7.27 -13.93 7.54
CA SER A 25 8.51 -14.57 8.02
C SER A 25 9.11 -13.85 9.23
N ASP A 26 8.85 -12.56 9.39
CA ASP A 26 9.20 -11.78 10.59
C ASP A 26 8.33 -12.17 11.82
N GLY A 27 7.30 -13.01 11.62
CA GLY A 27 6.37 -13.41 12.67
C GLY A 27 5.34 -12.34 13.02
N PHE A 28 5.34 -11.20 12.31
CA PHE A 28 4.36 -10.15 12.49
C PHE A 28 2.99 -10.60 11.98
N LYS A 29 1.98 -10.49 12.85
CA LYS A 29 0.59 -10.83 12.56
C LYS A 29 -0.23 -9.54 12.61
N PRO A 30 -0.28 -8.76 11.51
CA PRO A 30 -1.08 -7.55 11.51
C PRO A 30 -2.55 -7.91 11.75
N THR A 31 -3.27 -7.00 12.38
CA THR A 31 -4.74 -7.07 12.48
C THR A 31 -5.41 -6.18 11.44
N ILE A 32 -4.71 -5.16 10.96
CA ILE A 32 -5.20 -4.19 9.97
C ILE A 32 -4.11 -3.82 8.97
N ILE A 33 -4.52 -3.64 7.72
CA ILE A 33 -3.73 -3.11 6.62
C ILE A 33 -4.33 -1.77 6.21
N ILE A 34 -3.50 -0.72 6.23
CA ILE A 34 -3.89 0.62 5.77
C ILE A 34 -3.13 0.92 4.49
N ALA A 35 -3.77 0.69 3.35
CA ALA A 35 -3.19 0.96 2.03
C ALA A 35 -3.31 2.44 1.66
N ILE A 36 -2.21 3.04 1.19
CA ILE A 36 -2.23 4.43 0.72
C ILE A 36 -2.79 4.48 -0.70
N TRP A 37 -3.98 5.05 -0.85
CA TRP A 37 -4.61 5.27 -2.14
C TRP A 37 -3.74 6.22 -2.99
N ARG A 38 -3.49 5.92 -4.28
CA ARG A 38 -4.00 4.77 -5.06
C ARG A 38 -2.94 3.71 -5.28
N GLY A 39 -1.67 4.12 -5.34
CA GLY A 39 -0.57 3.23 -5.67
C GLY A 39 -0.40 2.06 -4.69
N GLY A 40 -0.74 2.24 -3.41
CA GLY A 40 -0.60 1.20 -2.39
C GLY A 40 -1.72 0.16 -2.37
N VAL A 41 -2.88 0.45 -2.97
CA VAL A 41 -4.06 -0.44 -2.88
C VAL A 41 -3.81 -1.80 -3.54
N PRO A 42 -3.27 -1.89 -4.77
CA PRO A 42 -3.00 -3.20 -5.38
C PRO A 42 -2.02 -4.06 -4.56
N ILE A 43 -1.03 -3.43 -3.92
CA ILE A 43 -0.05 -4.11 -3.08
C ILE A 43 -0.70 -4.57 -1.78
N GLY A 44 -1.50 -3.71 -1.14
CA GLY A 44 -2.24 -4.05 0.08
C GLY A 44 -3.16 -5.24 -0.11
N ILE A 45 -3.84 -5.34 -1.26
CA ILE A 45 -4.70 -6.49 -1.60
C ILE A 45 -3.85 -7.77 -1.67
N ALA A 46 -2.74 -7.75 -2.42
CA ALA A 46 -1.89 -8.94 -2.54
C ALA A 46 -1.30 -9.39 -1.18
N VAL A 47 -0.95 -8.43 -0.31
CA VAL A 47 -0.49 -8.73 1.05
C VAL A 47 -1.60 -9.34 1.90
N GLN A 48 -2.81 -8.77 1.86
CA GLN A 48 -3.97 -9.31 2.56
C GLN A 48 -4.26 -10.75 2.14
N GLU A 49 -4.32 -11.02 0.83
CA GLU A 49 -4.60 -12.35 0.28
C GLU A 49 -3.54 -13.39 0.71
N PHE A 50 -2.27 -13.01 0.70
CA PHE A 50 -1.19 -13.89 1.16
C PHE A 50 -1.31 -14.22 2.65
N LEU A 51 -1.57 -13.21 3.49
CA LEU A 51 -1.69 -13.40 4.94
C LEU A 51 -2.92 -14.26 5.26
N ALA A 52 -4.04 -14.03 4.57
CA ALA A 52 -5.23 -14.86 4.69
C ALA A 52 -4.95 -16.32 4.30
N TYR A 53 -4.20 -16.55 3.22
CA TYR A 53 -3.75 -17.90 2.83
C TYR A 53 -2.90 -18.57 3.93
N CYS A 54 -2.09 -17.79 4.65
CA CYS A 54 -1.31 -18.27 5.79
C CYS A 54 -2.10 -18.36 7.11
N GLY A 55 -3.42 -18.13 7.10
CA GLY A 55 -4.28 -18.20 8.28
C GLY A 55 -4.19 -16.97 9.20
N ILE A 56 -3.78 -15.82 8.68
CA ILE A 56 -3.76 -14.55 9.39
C ILE A 56 -4.84 -13.65 8.79
N ASP A 57 -5.96 -13.51 9.50
CA ASP A 57 -7.02 -12.60 9.12
C ASP A 57 -6.63 -11.15 9.37
N THR A 58 -6.90 -10.29 8.38
CA THR A 58 -6.60 -8.86 8.45
C THR A 58 -7.77 -8.05 7.91
N ASP A 59 -8.08 -6.98 8.63
CA ASP A 59 -8.88 -5.87 8.13
C ASP A 59 -8.08 -5.08 7.09
N HIS A 60 -8.75 -4.48 6.11
CA HIS A 60 -8.06 -3.70 5.07
C HIS A 60 -8.86 -2.48 4.64
N ILE A 61 -8.21 -1.32 4.72
CA ILE A 61 -8.72 -0.05 4.21
C ILE A 61 -7.76 0.66 3.27
N ALA A 62 -8.33 1.46 2.39
CA ALA A 62 -7.59 2.42 1.58
C ALA A 62 -7.81 3.84 2.06
N ILE A 63 -6.74 4.56 2.44
CA ILE A 63 -6.81 5.98 2.81
C ILE A 63 -6.21 6.85 1.70
N ARG A 64 -6.84 7.98 1.40
CA ARG A 64 -6.31 8.93 0.42
C ARG A 64 -5.52 10.01 1.12
N THR A 65 -4.36 10.35 0.57
CA THR A 65 -3.57 11.50 1.03
C THR A 65 -3.56 12.61 -0.02
N SER A 66 -3.48 13.86 0.43
CA SER A 66 -3.29 15.01 -0.44
C SER A 66 -2.30 15.99 0.18
N SER A 67 -1.27 16.36 -0.59
CA SER A 67 -0.18 17.25 -0.17
C SER A 67 -0.20 18.62 -0.85
N TYR A 68 -1.05 18.81 -1.86
CA TYR A 68 -1.20 20.08 -2.57
C TYR A 68 -2.50 20.81 -2.17
N GLY A 69 -2.41 22.13 -2.16
CA GLY A 69 -3.51 23.07 -1.96
C GLY A 69 -4.32 23.27 -3.25
N ALA A 70 -4.94 24.44 -3.40
CA ALA A 70 -5.75 24.74 -4.59
C ALA A 70 -4.93 24.96 -5.88
N GLY A 71 -3.64 25.29 -5.75
CA GLY A 71 -2.71 25.47 -6.88
C GLY A 71 -1.68 24.35 -7.00
N ILE A 72 -1.24 24.07 -8.24
CA ILE A 72 -0.30 22.98 -8.59
C ILE A 72 1.06 23.11 -7.89
N ASP A 73 1.49 24.33 -7.54
CA ASP A 73 2.76 24.60 -6.84
C ASP A 73 2.59 24.99 -5.36
N GLN A 74 1.38 24.88 -4.81
CA GLN A 74 1.15 25.16 -3.39
C GLN A 74 1.17 23.85 -2.60
N ARG A 75 2.37 23.43 -2.18
CA ARG A 75 2.50 22.33 -1.23
C ARG A 75 2.01 22.80 0.15
N LEU A 76 1.10 22.05 0.74
CA LEU A 76 0.64 22.29 2.11
C LEU A 76 1.76 21.99 3.09
N SER A 77 1.76 22.67 4.24
CA SER A 77 2.70 22.39 5.34
C SER A 77 2.50 21.00 5.96
N GLY A 78 1.34 20.36 5.74
CA GLY A 78 1.01 19.03 6.22
C GLY A 78 0.29 18.17 5.18
N ILE A 79 0.29 16.85 5.41
CA ILE A 79 -0.45 15.89 4.58
C ILE A 79 -1.88 15.80 5.13
N ARG A 80 -2.87 16.06 4.27
CA ARG A 80 -4.27 15.78 4.61
C ARG A 80 -4.57 14.32 4.33
N VAL A 81 -5.12 13.63 5.31
CA VAL A 81 -5.57 12.24 5.21
C VAL A 81 -7.10 12.21 5.13
N HIS A 82 -7.62 11.44 4.18
CA HIS A 82 -9.04 11.28 3.92
C HIS A 82 -9.40 9.79 4.07
N GLY A 83 -10.61 9.51 4.53
CA GLY A 83 -11.11 8.12 4.65
C GLY A 83 -10.64 7.39 5.92
N LEU A 84 -10.41 8.12 7.02
CA LEU A 84 -10.04 7.53 8.32
C LEU A 84 -11.24 6.97 9.10
N ASN A 85 -12.47 7.14 8.60
CA ASN A 85 -13.64 6.55 9.23
C ASN A 85 -13.71 5.07 8.77
N TYR A 86 -13.15 4.18 9.59
CA TYR A 86 -13.18 2.73 9.47
C TYR A 86 -13.65 2.12 10.78
#